data_AF-A0A0F8YTZ6-F1
#
_entry.id   AF-A0A0F8YTZ6-F1
#
_cell.length_a   1.000
_cell.length_b   1.000
_cell.length_c   1.000
_cell.angle_alpha   90.00
_cell.angle_beta   90.00
_cell.angle_gamma   90.00
#
_symmetry.space_group_name_H-M   'P 1'
#
loop_
_entity.id
_entity.type
_entity.pdbx_description
1 polymer ?
#
loop_
_entity_poly.entity_id
_entity_poly.type
_entity_poly.pdbx_seq_one_letter_code
_entity_poly.pdbx_strand_id
1 'polypeptide(L)'
;MDVTQSLEVIDKYRNRLIDECSANGPMDWSPSEQEQRNHLVYMLDRMEEMLDTTLFPVTNWDKFNRWLGFVQGLLWTMGEYTLKEMREHNTRPEKKAE
;
A
#
# COMPACT_ATOMS: atom_id res chain seq x y z
N MET A 1 -7.97 -8.87 7.79
CA MET A 1 -7.72 -7.42 7.81
C MET A 1 -9.06 -6.72 7.84
N ASP A 2 -9.19 -5.64 8.61
CA ASP A 2 -10.35 -4.74 8.56
C ASP A 2 -9.91 -3.34 8.10
N VAL A 3 -10.85 -2.41 8.00
CA VAL A 3 -10.59 -1.05 7.48
C VAL A 3 -9.48 -0.36 8.28
N THR A 4 -9.54 -0.40 9.60
CA THR A 4 -8.53 0.22 10.48
C THR A 4 -7.13 -0.34 10.22
N GLN A 5 -6.99 -1.67 10.21
CA GLN A 5 -5.69 -2.29 9.95
C GLN A 5 -5.20 -1.98 8.52
N SER A 6 -6.12 -1.91 7.56
CA SER A 6 -5.79 -1.61 6.16
C SER A 6 -5.26 -0.19 6.00
N LEU A 7 -5.84 0.78 6.70
CA LEU A 7 -5.35 2.17 6.76
C LEU A 7 -3.98 2.26 7.42
N GLU A 8 -3.74 1.53 8.51
CA GLU A 8 -2.42 1.47 9.16
C GLU A 8 -1.33 0.94 8.21
N VAL A 9 -1.65 -0.08 7.42
CA VAL A 9 -0.73 -0.63 6.41
C VAL A 9 -0.45 0.39 5.31
N ILE A 10 -1.48 1.09 4.82
CA ILE A 10 -1.34 2.15 3.81
C ILE A 10 -0.43 3.26 4.32
N ASP A 11 -0.67 3.76 5.53
CA ASP A 11 0.11 4.85 6.11
C ASP A 11 1.58 4.43 6.32
N LYS A 12 1.80 3.20 6.81
CA LYS A 12 3.15 2.64 6.97
C LYS A 12 3.91 2.59 5.63
N TYR A 13 3.26 2.17 4.55
CA TYR A 13 3.87 2.10 3.23
C TYR A 13 4.12 3.48 2.63
N ARG A 14 3.16 4.41 2.78
CA ARG A 14 3.28 5.79 2.31
C ARG A 14 4.48 6.48 2.96
N ASN A 15 4.58 6.41 4.29
CA ASN A 15 5.68 7.03 5.05
C ASN A 15 7.06 6.50 4.66
N ARG A 16 7.15 5.29 4.11
CA ARG A 16 8.40 4.70 3.63
C ARG A 16 8.78 5.12 2.21
N LEU A 17 7.80 5.55 1.43
CA LEU A 17 7.96 5.88 0.01
C LEU A 17 8.11 7.39 -0.26
N ILE A 18 7.80 8.25 0.72
CA ILE A 18 7.96 9.70 0.58
C ILE A 18 9.45 10.07 0.63
N ASP A 19 10.05 10.21 -0.54
CA ASP A 19 10.98 11.31 -0.86
C ASP A 19 10.27 12.11 -1.97
N GLU A 20 9.99 13.39 -1.74
CA GLU A 20 9.12 14.19 -2.61
C GLU A 20 9.72 14.45 -4.00
N CYS A 21 9.04 14.04 -5.07
CA CYS A 21 9.16 14.71 -6.36
C CYS A 21 7.91 14.49 -7.24
N SER A 22 7.56 15.44 -8.10
CA SER A 22 6.37 15.35 -8.96
C SER A 22 6.56 14.33 -10.09
N ALA A 23 5.71 13.31 -10.18
CA ALA A 23 5.70 12.37 -11.30
C ALA A 23 5.09 13.03 -12.56
N ASN A 24 5.92 13.64 -13.40
CA ASN A 24 5.51 14.30 -14.65
C ASN A 24 6.12 13.63 -15.91
N GLY A 25 6.20 12.29 -15.94
CA GLY A 25 6.75 11.51 -17.06
C GLY A 25 5.69 10.78 -17.90
N PRO A 26 5.90 10.59 -19.22
CA PRO A 26 5.02 9.77 -20.06
C PRO A 26 5.10 8.27 -19.71
N MET A 27 3.98 7.55 -19.83
CA MET A 27 3.75 6.16 -19.38
C MET A 27 4.62 5.09 -20.08
N ASP A 28 5.35 5.47 -21.13
CA ASP A 28 6.05 4.56 -22.07
C ASP A 28 7.59 4.55 -21.92
N TRP A 29 8.12 5.18 -20.87
CA TRP A 29 9.56 5.15 -20.53
C TRP A 29 9.74 4.22 -19.31
N SER A 30 10.81 3.41 -19.28
CA SER A 30 11.33 2.84 -18.02
C SER A 30 11.36 3.92 -16.93
N PRO A 31 10.45 3.88 -15.95
CA PRO A 31 10.33 4.94 -14.96
C PRO A 31 11.59 4.95 -14.09
N SER A 32 12.06 6.16 -13.76
CA SER A 32 13.08 6.33 -12.73
C SER A 32 12.63 5.68 -11.41
N GLU A 33 13.57 5.33 -10.54
CA GLU A 33 13.24 4.77 -9.21
C GLU A 33 12.26 5.66 -8.44
N GLN A 34 12.40 6.98 -8.59
CA GLN A 34 11.51 7.96 -7.99
C GLN A 34 10.09 7.91 -8.58
N GLU A 35 9.95 7.82 -9.91
CA GLU A 35 8.63 7.69 -10.55
C GLU A 35 7.93 6.38 -10.14
N GLN A 36 8.67 5.30 -9.93
CA GLN A 36 8.13 4.05 -9.40
C GLN A 36 7.61 4.23 -7.98
N ARG A 37 8.36 4.91 -7.09
CA ARG A 37 7.93 5.24 -5.72
C ARG A 37 6.69 6.13 -5.71
N ASN A 38 6.66 7.16 -6.55
CA ASN A 38 5.50 8.04 -6.68
C ASN A 38 4.25 7.31 -7.16
N HIS A 39 4.42 6.38 -8.12
CA HIS A 39 3.30 5.57 -8.59
C HIS A 39 2.73 4.69 -7.46
N LEU A 40 3.60 4.12 -6.62
CA LEU A 40 3.16 3.38 -5.43
C LEU A 40 2.38 4.28 -4.45
N VAL A 41 2.86 5.50 -4.17
CA VAL A 41 2.13 6.47 -3.33
C VAL A 41 0.75 6.77 -3.92
N TYR A 42 0.67 7.05 -5.22
CA TYR A 42 -0.60 7.27 -5.90
C TYR A 42 -1.55 6.07 -5.76
N MET A 43 -1.04 4.84 -5.91
CA MET A 43 -1.85 3.64 -5.71
C MET A 43 -2.35 3.51 -4.27
N LEU A 44 -1.51 3.82 -3.29
CA LEU A 44 -1.88 3.82 -1.87
C LEU A 44 -3.00 4.84 -1.58
N ASP A 45 -2.95 6.03 -2.18
CA ASP A 45 -4.03 7.03 -2.06
C ASP A 45 -5.34 6.51 -2.65
N ARG A 46 -5.30 5.86 -3.82
CA ARG A 46 -6.49 5.23 -4.41
C ARG A 46 -7.03 4.08 -3.55
N MET A 47 -6.15 3.32 -2.88
CA MET A 47 -6.55 2.26 -1.96
C MET A 47 -7.22 2.81 -0.71
N GLU A 48 -6.77 3.96 -0.19
CA GLU A 48 -7.40 4.65 0.94
C GLU A 48 -8.82 5.10 0.57
N GLU A 49 -9.01 5.69 -0.60
CA GLU A 49 -10.35 6.06 -1.11
C GLU A 49 -11.29 4.85 -1.19
N MET A 50 -10.79 3.65 -1.52
CA MET A 50 -11.62 2.42 -1.58
C MET A 50 -12.11 1.96 -0.20
N LEU A 51 -11.47 2.42 0.87
CA LEU A 51 -11.83 2.11 2.26
C LEU A 51 -12.76 3.17 2.87
N ASP A 52 -12.95 4.32 2.20
CA ASP A 52 -13.82 5.38 2.67
C ASP A 52 -15.30 4.96 2.60
N THR A 53 -15.87 4.68 3.77
CA THR A 53 -17.27 4.24 3.90
C THR A 53 -18.29 5.35 3.61
N THR A 54 -17.85 6.61 3.56
CA THR A 54 -18.70 7.74 3.16
C THR A 54 -18.88 7.80 1.65
N LEU A 55 -17.89 7.36 0.88
CA LEU A 55 -17.94 7.26 -0.58
C LEU A 55 -18.46 5.89 -1.05
N PHE A 56 -18.07 4.82 -0.35
CA PHE A 56 -18.42 3.45 -0.69
C PHE A 56 -19.07 2.74 0.51
N PRO A 57 -20.39 2.52 0.50
CA PRO A 57 -21.09 1.88 1.63
C PRO A 57 -20.60 0.46 1.95
N VAL A 58 -19.99 -0.22 0.96
CA VAL A 58 -19.40 -1.55 1.12
C VAL A 58 -18.02 -1.55 0.47
N THR A 59 -17.01 -1.91 1.25
CA THR A 59 -15.62 -2.05 0.77
C THR A 59 -15.49 -3.25 -0.16
N ASN A 60 -14.91 -3.03 -1.35
CA ASN A 60 -14.53 -4.12 -2.26
C ASN A 60 -13.20 -4.74 -1.83
N TRP A 61 -13.28 -5.64 -0.85
CA TRP A 61 -12.12 -6.33 -0.27
C TRP A 61 -11.31 -7.14 -1.27
N ASP A 62 -11.95 -7.76 -2.27
CA ASP A 62 -11.24 -8.55 -3.28
C ASP A 62 -10.34 -7.67 -4.15
N LYS A 63 -10.85 -6.52 -4.61
CA LYS A 63 -10.04 -5.55 -5.36
C LYS A 63 -8.93 -4.98 -4.48
N PHE A 64 -9.25 -4.61 -3.23
CA PHE A 64 -8.28 -4.07 -2.28
C PHE A 64 -7.11 -5.04 -2.04
N ASN A 65 -7.41 -6.30 -1.74
CA ASN A 65 -6.38 -7.32 -1.46
C ASN A 65 -5.50 -7.61 -2.68
N ARG A 66 -6.06 -7.58 -3.91
CA ARG A 66 -5.26 -7.71 -5.14
C ARG A 66 -4.29 -6.55 -5.32
N TRP A 67 -4.72 -5.32 -5.05
CA TRP A 67 -3.87 -4.13 -5.14
C TRP A 67 -2.82 -4.12 -4.03
N LEU A 68 -3.19 -4.53 -2.82
CA LEU A 68 -2.26 -4.70 -1.71
C LEU A 68 -1.15 -5.71 -2.06
N GLY A 69 -1.52 -6.87 -2.63
CA GLY A 69 -0.54 -7.87 -3.06
C GLY A 69 0.42 -7.35 -4.13
N PHE A 70 -0.08 -6.54 -5.09
CA PHE A 70 0.75 -5.89 -6.10
C PHE A 70 1.76 -4.91 -5.48
N VAL A 71 1.29 -4.00 -4.61
CA VAL A 71 2.16 -3.03 -3.90
C VAL A 71 3.21 -3.76 -3.05
N GLN A 72 2.82 -4.81 -2.33
CA GLN A 72 3.74 -5.63 -1.53
C GLN A 72 4.81 -6.32 -2.38
N GLY A 73 4.45 -6.80 -3.57
CA GLY A 73 5.41 -7.36 -4.52
C GLY A 73 6.46 -6.34 -4.99
N LEU A 74 6.04 -5.11 -5.27
CA LEU A 74 6.95 -4.02 -5.65
C LEU A 74 7.85 -3.57 -4.49
N LEU A 75 7.29 -3.40 -3.28
CA LEU A 75 8.07 -3.07 -2.08
C LEU A 75 9.14 -4.12 -1.78
N TRP A 76 8.84 -5.41 -1.98
CA TRP A 76 9.84 -6.48 -1.86
C TRP A 76 10.95 -6.36 -2.90
N THR A 77 10.58 -6.10 -4.16
CA THR A 77 11.53 -5.98 -5.27
C THR A 77 12.47 -4.79 -5.08
N MET A 78 11.97 -3.70 -4.48
CA MET A 78 12.74 -2.51 -4.11
C MET A 78 13.59 -2.70 -2.84
N GLY A 79 13.45 -3.82 -2.13
CA GLY A 79 14.18 -4.09 -0.88
C GLY A 79 13.67 -3.28 0.33
N GLU A 80 12.49 -2.67 0.24
CA GLU A 80 11.93 -1.85 1.31
C GLU A 80 11.42 -2.68 2.49
N TYR A 81 10.87 -3.87 2.19
CA TYR A 81 10.40 -4.82 3.19
C TYR A 81 10.70 -6.25 2.77
N THR A 82 10.95 -7.08 3.77
CA THR A 82 10.98 -8.53 3.63
C THR A 82 9.56 -9.10 3.58
N LEU A 83 9.41 -10.29 2.99
CA LEU A 83 8.14 -11.05 3.01
C LEU A 83 7.66 -11.33 4.45
N LYS A 84 8.59 -11.47 5.40
CA LYS A 84 8.27 -11.68 6.82
C LYS A 84 7.61 -10.44 7.41
N GLU A 85 8.21 -9.27 7.24
CA GLU A 85 7.65 -8.01 7.74
C GLU A 85 6.26 -7.75 7.13
N MET A 86 6.10 -7.94 5.82
CA MET A 86 4.79 -7.74 5.17
C MET A 86 3.72 -8.74 5.64
N ARG A 87 4.10 -9.99 5.94
CA ARG A 87 3.18 -10.94 6.56
C ARG A 87 2.75 -10.46 7.95
N GLU A 88 3.67 -9.92 8.73
CA GLU A 88 3.38 -9.36 10.05
C GLU A 88 2.44 -8.15 9.95
N HIS A 89 2.60 -7.27 8.94
CA HIS A 89 1.67 -6.16 8.69
C HIS A 89 0.23 -6.62 8.46
N ASN A 90 0.08 -7.75 7.75
CA ASN A 90 -1.22 -8.33 7.43
C ASN A 90 -1.84 -9.11 8.61
N THR A 91 -1.08 -9.39 9.67
CA THR A 91 -1.50 -10.22 10.81
C THR A 91 -1.67 -9.35 12.06
N ARG A 92 -2.88 -9.31 12.65
CA ARG A 92 -3.02 -8.66 13.96
C ARG A 92 -2.23 -9.45 15.00
N PRO A 93 -1.47 -8.80 15.90
CA PRO A 93 -0.91 -9.52 17.02
C PRO A 93 -2.07 -10.16 17.78
N GLU A 94 -2.03 -11.48 17.95
CA GLU A 94 -2.96 -12.16 18.81
C GLU A 94 -2.85 -11.48 20.18
N LYS A 95 -3.97 -10.93 20.70
CA LYS A 95 -4.03 -10.59 22.11
C LYS A 95 -3.70 -11.88 22.84
N LYS A 96 -2.49 -11.99 23.38
CA LYS A 96 -2.18 -13.07 24.33
C LYS A 96 -3.25 -12.95 25.41
N ALA A 97 -4.11 -13.96 25.48
CA ALA A 97 -5.03 -14.08 26.59
C ALA A 97 -4.16 -14.22 27.84
N GLU A 98 -4.18 -13.18 28.68
CA GLU A 98 -3.69 -13.27 30.06
C GLU A 98 -4.63 -14.13 30.90
#